data_AF-A0A4R4MGI0-F1
#
_entry.id   AF-A0A4R4MGI0-F1
#
_cell.length_a   1.000
_cell.length_b   1.000
_cell.length_c   1.000
_cell.angle_alpha   90.00
_cell.angle_beta   90.00
_cell.angle_gamma   90.00
#
_symmetry.space_group_name_H-M   'P 1'
#
loop_
_entity.id
_entity.type
_entity.pdbx_description
1 polymer ?
#
loop_
_entity_poly.entity_id
_entity_poly.type
_entity_poly.pdbx_seq_one_letter_code
_entity_poly.pdbx_strand_id
1 'polypeptide(L)'
;MTRPFHAVAVLMLGATLALTGCQVNSHTCRGGECHVTTTGTGKTQSIDQWDVKITEIYADSAVFSVDRSPGVRIAVGRSERVRDARIRVTSIEGETVKYDIK
;
A
#
# COMPACT_ATOMS: atom_id res chain seq x y z
N MET A 1 38.99 29.98 -43.02
CA MET A 1 38.02 30.73 -42.19
C MET A 1 36.64 30.32 -42.69
N THR A 2 35.73 29.65 -41.99
CA THR A 2 35.36 29.55 -40.56
C THR A 2 34.57 28.23 -40.34
N ARG A 3 34.84 27.50 -39.25
CA ARG A 3 33.85 26.63 -38.53
C ARG A 3 33.08 27.53 -37.53
N PRO A 4 32.05 27.09 -36.78
CA PRO A 4 31.15 25.92 -36.83
C PRO A 4 29.68 26.43 -36.88
N PHE A 5 28.61 25.63 -36.73
CA PHE A 5 27.91 25.41 -35.45
C PHE A 5 26.97 24.21 -35.63
N HIS A 6 27.27 23.10 -34.96
CA HIS A 6 26.28 22.04 -34.75
C HIS A 6 25.39 22.48 -33.61
N ALA A 7 24.13 22.76 -33.93
CA ALA A 7 23.10 23.04 -32.95
C ALA A 7 22.93 21.82 -32.04
N VAL A 8 23.34 21.97 -30.78
CA VAL A 8 23.11 21.01 -29.72
C VAL A 8 21.61 21.01 -29.44
N ALA A 9 20.91 19.99 -29.92
CA ALA A 9 19.54 19.72 -29.53
C ALA A 9 19.55 19.22 -28.08
N VAL A 10 19.26 20.13 -27.14
CA VAL A 10 19.01 19.78 -25.74
C VAL A 10 17.68 19.04 -25.68
N LEU A 11 17.75 17.72 -25.60
CA LEU A 11 16.62 16.87 -25.22
C LEU A 11 16.26 17.19 -23.77
N MET A 12 15.30 18.08 -23.57
CA MET A 12 14.59 18.21 -22.30
C MET A 12 13.80 16.93 -22.10
N LEU A 13 14.40 15.93 -21.43
CA LEU A 13 13.64 14.84 -20.81
C LEU A 13 12.81 15.45 -19.69
N GLY A 14 11.64 15.97 -20.04
CA GLY A 14 10.56 16.24 -19.10
C GLY A 14 10.12 14.91 -18.52
N ALA A 15 10.79 14.48 -17.45
CA ALA A 15 10.36 13.39 -16.62
C ALA A 15 9.06 13.84 -15.93
N THR A 16 7.93 13.64 -16.59
CA THR A 16 6.63 13.54 -15.94
C THR A 16 6.64 12.23 -15.16
N LEU A 17 7.34 12.22 -14.03
CA LEU A 17 7.07 11.30 -12.94
C LEU A 17 5.63 11.58 -12.53
N ALA A 18 4.69 10.85 -13.14
CA ALA A 18 3.36 10.71 -12.61
C ALA A 18 3.54 10.38 -11.13
N LEU A 19 3.14 11.29 -10.25
CA LEU A 19 3.01 11.02 -8.82
C LEU A 19 1.91 9.96 -8.69
N THR A 20 2.26 8.69 -8.94
CA THR A 20 1.59 7.58 -8.31
C THR A 20 1.74 7.87 -6.83
N GLY A 21 0.64 8.20 -6.14
CA GLY A 21 0.66 8.62 -4.75
C GLY A 21 1.62 7.73 -3.95
N CYS A 22 2.57 8.35 -3.25
CA CYS A 22 3.50 7.61 -2.43
C CYS A 22 2.69 6.85 -1.39
N GLN A 23 2.56 5.54 -1.56
CA GLN A 23 2.04 4.65 -0.53
C GLN A 23 2.92 4.82 0.70
N VAL A 24 2.37 5.44 1.74
CA VAL A 24 3.00 5.57 3.05
C VAL A 24 2.46 4.46 3.94
N ASN A 25 3.38 3.74 4.56
CA ASN A 25 3.06 2.66 5.47
C ASN A 25 3.86 2.81 6.77
N SER A 26 3.19 2.59 7.89
CA SER A 26 3.81 2.48 9.20
C SER A 26 3.19 1.32 9.95
N HIS A 27 4.01 0.61 10.73
CA HIS A 27 3.52 -0.42 11.63
C HIS A 27 4.34 -0.47 12.92
N THR A 28 3.68 -0.86 14.00
CA THR A 28 4.30 -1.10 15.30
C THR A 28 3.79 -2.43 15.85
N CYS A 29 4.69 -3.35 16.19
CA CYS A 29 4.34 -4.66 16.71
C CYS A 29 4.69 -4.79 18.19
N ARG A 30 3.74 -5.27 19.00
CA ARG A 30 3.93 -5.53 20.43
C ARG A 30 3.10 -6.73 20.87
N GLY A 31 3.75 -7.71 21.52
CA GLY A 31 3.05 -8.87 22.09
C GLY A 31 2.37 -9.77 21.05
N GLY A 32 2.93 -9.87 19.84
CA GLY A 32 2.37 -10.67 18.74
C GLY A 32 1.25 -9.99 17.96
N GLU A 33 0.92 -8.74 18.25
CA GLU A 33 -0.06 -7.94 17.49
C GLU A 33 0.64 -6.71 16.89
N CYS A 34 0.37 -6.45 15.62
CA CYS A 34 0.89 -5.30 14.88
C CYS A 34 -0.24 -4.33 14.55
N HIS A 35 -0.07 -3.06 14.91
CA HIS A 35 -0.93 -1.96 14.50
C HIS A 35 -0.37 -1.33 13.24
N VAL A 36 -1.17 -1.25 12.18
CA VAL A 36 -0.72 -0.89 10.84
C VAL A 36 -1.55 0.26 10.30
N THR A 37 -0.89 1.21 9.65
CA THR A 37 -1.53 2.23 8.82
C THR A 37 -0.98 2.11 7.41
N THR A 38 -1.87 1.93 6.43
CA THR A 38 -1.51 1.82 5.01
C THR A 38 -2.33 2.82 4.21
N THR A 39 -1.69 3.60 3.34
CA THR A 39 -2.39 4.43 2.36
C THR A 39 -2.23 3.84 0.96
N GLY A 40 -3.35 3.64 0.26
CA GLY A 40 -3.38 3.12 -1.11
C GLY A 40 -3.45 1.59 -1.21
N THR A 41 -3.51 1.10 -2.44
CA THR A 41 -3.68 -0.33 -2.78
C THR A 41 -2.57 -0.85 -3.67
N GLY A 42 -2.50 -2.17 -3.83
CA GLY A 42 -1.73 -2.81 -4.90
C GLY A 42 -0.32 -3.27 -4.50
N LYS A 43 0.31 -2.68 -3.48
CA LYS A 43 1.61 -3.14 -2.97
C LYS A 43 1.48 -4.14 -1.83
N THR A 44 2.40 -5.09 -1.83
CA THR A 44 2.61 -6.03 -0.72
C THR A 44 3.48 -5.37 0.35
N GLN A 45 3.11 -5.55 1.61
CA GLN A 45 3.80 -5.07 2.79
C GLN A 45 4.16 -6.28 3.66
N SER A 46 5.43 -6.44 3.99
CA SER A 46 5.85 -7.44 4.97
C SER A 46 5.62 -6.89 6.38
N ILE A 47 4.76 -7.54 7.15
CA ILE A 47 4.35 -7.15 8.50
C ILE A 47 4.56 -8.36 9.39
N ASP A 48 5.56 -8.26 10.27
CA ASP A 48 6.06 -9.40 11.05
C ASP A 48 6.39 -10.59 10.13
N GLN A 49 5.66 -11.71 10.22
CA GLN A 49 5.85 -12.89 9.38
C GLN A 49 4.93 -12.97 8.14
N TRP A 50 4.06 -11.99 7.90
CA TRP A 50 3.06 -12.02 6.83
C TRP A 50 3.35 -11.02 5.71
N ASP A 51 3.12 -11.44 4.46
CA ASP A 51 3.06 -10.54 3.32
C ASP A 51 1.62 -10.10 3.05
N VAL A 52 1.28 -8.87 3.47
CA VAL A 52 -0.08 -8.32 3.41
C VAL A 52 -0.24 -7.37 2.23
N LYS A 53 -1.28 -7.57 1.43
CA LYS A 53 -1.65 -6.67 0.33
C LYS A 53 -3.10 -6.23 0.47
N ILE A 54 -3.32 -4.93 0.45
CA ILE A 54 -4.67 -4.36 0.29
C ILE A 54 -4.92 -4.21 -1.21
N THR A 55 -5.90 -4.93 -1.74
CA THR A 55 -6.22 -4.89 -3.18
C THR A 55 -7.24 -3.81 -3.50
N GLU A 56 -8.18 -3.57 -2.59
CA GLU A 56 -9.29 -2.64 -2.76
C GLU A 56 -9.64 -1.96 -1.44
N ILE A 57 -10.03 -0.69 -1.50
CA ILE A 57 -10.50 0.10 -0.36
C ILE A 57 -11.85 0.68 -0.73
N TYR A 58 -12.81 0.54 0.17
CA TYR A 58 -14.15 1.09 0.10
C TYR A 58 -14.38 2.00 1.31
N ALA A 59 -15.48 2.75 1.30
CA ALA A 59 -15.81 3.67 2.40
C ALA A 59 -15.92 2.99 3.77
N ASP A 60 -16.33 1.72 3.82
CA ASP A 60 -16.65 0.98 5.04
C ASP A 60 -15.90 -0.35 5.17
N SER A 61 -15.06 -0.70 4.19
CA SER A 61 -14.42 -2.02 4.10
C SER A 61 -13.17 -1.99 3.24
N ALA A 62 -12.28 -2.96 3.42
CA ALA A 62 -11.11 -3.15 2.57
C ALA A 62 -10.91 -4.64 2.27
N VAL A 63 -10.27 -4.94 1.14
CA VAL A 63 -9.98 -6.31 0.70
C VAL A 63 -8.51 -6.61 0.94
N PHE A 64 -8.24 -7.65 1.73
CA PHE A 64 -6.91 -8.06 2.14
C PHE A 64 -6.54 -9.41 1.51
N SER A 65 -5.29 -9.51 1.06
CA SER A 65 -4.63 -10.76 0.69
C SER A 65 -3.42 -10.94 1.59
N VAL A 66 -3.22 -12.14 2.12
CA VAL A 66 -2.09 -12.51 2.96
C VAL A 66 -1.34 -13.66 2.30
N ASP A 67 -0.04 -13.52 2.10
CA ASP A 67 0.83 -14.52 1.48
C ASP A 67 0.30 -15.03 0.13
N ARG A 68 -0.21 -14.09 -0.67
CA ARG A 68 -0.86 -14.33 -1.98
C ARG A 68 -2.14 -15.19 -1.88
N SER A 69 -2.86 -15.12 -0.76
CA SER A 69 -4.20 -15.70 -0.65
C SER A 69 -5.21 -15.02 -1.58
N PRO A 70 -6.36 -15.66 -1.84
CA PRO A 70 -7.54 -14.94 -2.31
C PRO A 70 -7.86 -13.75 -1.39
N GLY A 71 -8.41 -12.69 -1.98
CA GLY A 71 -8.82 -11.49 -1.26
C GLY A 71 -10.00 -11.76 -0.33
N VAL A 72 -9.94 -11.26 0.90
CA VAL A 72 -11.03 -11.30 1.88
C VAL A 72 -11.44 -9.88 2.19
N ARG A 73 -12.73 -9.59 2.00
CA ARG A 73 -13.30 -8.28 2.34
C ARG A 73 -13.61 -8.22 3.83
N ILE A 74 -13.11 -7.19 4.50
CA ILE A 74 -13.27 -6.97 5.94
C ILE A 74 -13.85 -5.57 6.13
N ALA A 75 -14.98 -5.48 6.82
CA ALA A 75 -15.61 -4.20 7.16
C ALA A 75 -14.95 -3.55 8.38
N VAL A 76 -15.05 -2.23 8.48
CA VAL A 76 -14.58 -1.46 9.65
C VAL A 76 -15.24 -2.01 10.93
N GLY A 77 -14.44 -2.17 11.97
CA GLY A 77 -14.86 -2.74 13.25
C GLY A 77 -14.93 -4.27 13.29
N ARG A 78 -14.81 -4.95 12.13
CA ARG A 78 -14.82 -6.41 12.04
C ARG A 78 -13.41 -6.98 12.10
N SER A 79 -13.34 -8.24 12.54
CA SER A 79 -12.13 -9.04 12.47
C SER A 79 -12.43 -10.33 11.73
N GLU A 80 -11.58 -10.66 10.76
CA GLU A 80 -11.71 -11.84 9.92
C GLU A 80 -10.36 -12.55 9.80
N ARG A 81 -10.41 -13.85 9.55
CA ARG A 81 -9.21 -14.66 9.32
C ARG A 81 -8.87 -14.66 7.83
N VAL A 82 -7.64 -14.30 7.50
CA VAL A 82 -7.09 -14.35 6.15
C VAL A 82 -5.88 -15.29 6.18
N ARG A 83 -6.11 -16.54 5.77
CA ARG A 83 -5.19 -17.68 6.01
C ARG A 83 -4.85 -17.83 7.50
N ASP A 84 -3.60 -17.58 7.87
CA ASP A 84 -3.10 -17.78 9.22
C ASP A 84 -3.15 -16.51 10.06
N ALA A 85 -3.27 -15.34 9.42
CA ALA A 85 -3.44 -14.07 10.07
C ALA A 85 -4.90 -13.80 10.44
N ARG A 86 -5.11 -13.14 11.58
CA ARG A 86 -6.36 -12.48 11.95
C ARG A 86 -6.19 -10.98 11.77
N ILE A 87 -6.98 -10.40 10.88
CA ILE A 87 -6.95 -8.97 10.58
C ILE A 87 -8.18 -8.32 11.22
N ARG A 88 -8.03 -7.13 11.80
CA ARG A 88 -9.13 -6.27 12.26
C ARG A 88 -9.01 -4.91 11.63
N VAL A 89 -10.01 -4.48 10.86
CA VAL A 89 -10.03 -3.11 10.32
C VAL A 89 -10.55 -2.17 11.40
N THR A 90 -9.75 -1.18 11.80
CA THR A 90 -10.10 -0.25 12.87
C THR A 90 -10.66 1.07 12.36
N SER A 91 -10.12 1.61 11.27
CA SER A 91 -10.72 2.75 10.56
C SER A 91 -10.34 2.76 9.09
N ILE A 92 -11.16 3.44 8.28
CA ILE A 92 -10.84 3.83 6.91
C ILE A 92 -11.14 5.31 6.77
N GLU A 93 -10.15 6.06 6.28
CA GLU A 93 -10.19 7.50 6.06
C GLU A 93 -9.67 7.78 4.64
N GLY A 94 -10.59 7.93 3.68
CA GLY A 94 -10.23 8.04 2.27
C GLY A 94 -9.53 6.77 1.77
N GLU A 95 -8.28 6.90 1.32
CA GLU A 95 -7.45 5.78 0.88
C GLU A 95 -6.56 5.21 1.99
N THR A 96 -6.69 5.70 3.22
CA THR A 96 -5.92 5.22 4.37
C THR A 96 -6.72 4.20 5.17
N VAL A 97 -6.14 3.02 5.37
CA VAL A 97 -6.69 1.94 6.18
C VAL A 97 -5.83 1.75 7.42
N LYS A 98 -6.47 1.77 8.58
CA LYS A 98 -5.87 1.36 9.86
C LYS A 98 -6.38 -0.03 10.21
N TYR A 99 -5.48 -0.93 10.54
CA TYR A 99 -5.83 -2.30 10.91
C TYR A 99 -4.83 -2.92 11.87
N ASP A 100 -5.32 -3.90 12.63
CA ASP A 100 -4.50 -4.74 13.50
C ASP A 100 -4.32 -6.12 12.85
N ILE A 101 -3.16 -6.74 13.04
CA ILE A 101 -2.86 -8.08 12.54
C ILE A 101 -2.09 -8.90 13.58
N LYS A 102 -2.45 -10.18 13.71
CA LYS A 102 -1.79 -11.19 14.56
C LYS A 102 -2.09 -12.62 14.13
#